data_AF-A0A6C0SGA9-F1
#
_entry.id   AF-A0A6C0SGA9-F1
#
_cell.length_a   1.000
_cell.length_b   1.000
_cell.length_c   1.000
_cell.angle_alpha   90.00
_cell.angle_beta   90.00
_cell.angle_gamma   90.00
#
_symmetry.space_group_name_H-M   'P 1'
#
loop_
_entity.id
_entity.type
_entity.pdbx_description
1 polymer ?
#
loop_
_entity_poly.entity_id
_entity_poly.type
_entity_poly.pdbx_seq_one_letter_code
_entity_poly.pdbx_strand_id
1 'polypeptide(L)' 'CMAVPEHVENAGVHSGDSTLVTAPQDINSETLVKIKEIARHFAALLDVTGPFNMQLIAKTNELKVIECNVR' A
#
# COMPACT_ATOMS: atom_id res chain seq x y z
N CYS A 1 -7.62 -12.18 1.26
CA CYS A 1 -7.04 -11.60 2.49
C CYS A 1 -6.15 -10.43 2.09
N MET A 2 -6.16 -9.31 2.82
CA MET A 2 -5.32 -8.13 2.53
C MET A 2 -4.92 -7.49 3.86
N ALA A 3 -3.64 -7.17 4.02
CA ALA A 3 -3.11 -6.36 5.11
C ALA A 3 -2.57 -5.05 4.54
N VAL A 4 -2.77 -3.96 5.27
CA VAL A 4 -2.23 -2.64 4.93
C VAL A 4 -1.36 -2.20 6.10
N PRO A 5 -0.06 -2.50 6.10
CA PRO A 5 0.85 -1.96 7.08
C PRO A 5 1.30 -0.54 6.70
N GLU A 6 1.68 0.25 7.70
CA GLU A 6 2.21 1.60 7.55
C GLU A 6 3.67 1.64 8.00
N HIS A 7 4.52 2.36 7.28
CA HIS A 7 5.87 2.65 7.75
C HIS A 7 5.82 3.67 8.88
N VAL A 8 6.59 3.44 9.95
CA VAL A 8 6.81 4.46 10.99
C VAL A 8 7.59 5.64 10.41
N GLU A 9 8.48 5.37 9.46
CA GLU A 9 9.32 6.34 8.80
C GLU A 9 8.61 7.00 7.61
N ASN A 10 8.96 8.26 7.33
CA ASN A 10 8.46 8.96 6.14
C ASN A 10 8.97 8.33 4.84
N ALA A 11 8.19 8.48 3.77
CA ALA A 11 8.61 8.10 2.42
C ALA A 11 9.95 8.76 2.05
N GLY A 12 10.92 7.94 1.64
CA GLY A 12 12.30 8.35 1.40
C GLY A 12 13.32 7.45 2.11
N VAL A 13 12.93 6.82 3.22
CA VAL A 13 13.67 5.69 3.80
C VAL A 13 13.44 4.44 2.94
N HIS A 14 14.46 3.59 2.80
CA HIS A 14 14.34 2.34 2.05
C HIS A 14 13.29 1.43 2.72
N SER A 15 12.33 0.93 1.93
CA SER A 15 11.21 0.14 2.48
C SER A 15 11.66 -1.14 3.18
N GLY A 16 12.78 -1.75 2.77
CA GLY A 16 13.36 -2.92 3.43
C GLY A 16 13.92 -2.64 4.84
N ASP A 17 14.26 -1.38 5.13
CA ASP A 17 14.80 -0.95 6.41
C ASP A 17 13.74 -0.27 7.31
N SER A 18 12.52 -0.12 6.81
CA SER A 18 11.45 0.59 7.50
C SER A 18 10.76 -0.29 8.53
N THR A 19 10.34 0.31 9.63
CA THR A 19 9.55 -0.35 10.66
C THR A 19 8.09 -0.35 10.24
N LEU A 20 7.44 -1.51 10.27
CA LEU A 20 6.04 -1.66 9.89
C LEU A 20 5.12 -1.73 11.12
N VAL A 21 4.03 -0.96 11.10
CA VAL A 21 2.89 -1.13 12.02
C VAL A 21 1.72 -1.73 11.25
N THR A 22 1.19 -2.85 11.74
CA THR A 22 0.04 -3.52 11.12
C THR A 22 -1.25 -3.02 11.75
N ALA A 23 -2.20 -2.66 10.87
CA ALA A 23 -3.21 -1.64 11.07
C ALA A 23 -2.57 -0.24 11.08
N PRO A 24 -2.81 0.57 10.02
CA PRO A 24 -2.20 1.89 9.91
C PRO A 24 -2.77 2.81 10.99
N GLN A 25 -1.93 3.70 11.52
CA GLN A 25 -2.24 4.62 12.61
C GLN A 25 -2.58 6.03 12.11
N ASP A 26 -1.94 6.51 11.05
CA ASP A 26 -2.11 7.89 10.54
C ASP A 26 -2.85 7.94 9.17
N ILE A 27 -3.66 6.91 8.90
CA ILE A 27 -4.49 6.84 7.68
C ILE A 27 -5.97 6.84 8.05
N ASN A 28 -6.72 7.81 7.51
CA ASN A 28 -8.17 7.86 7.68
C ASN A 28 -8.91 6.77 6.88
N SER A 29 -10.17 6.53 7.23
CA SER A 29 -10.97 5.46 6.63
C SER A 29 -11.19 5.64 5.13
N GLU A 30 -11.31 6.87 4.63
CA GLU A 30 -11.49 7.16 3.21
C GLU A 30 -10.26 6.75 2.39
N THR A 31 -9.07 7.16 2.84
CA THR A 31 -7.80 6.79 2.22
C THR A 31 -7.59 5.28 2.26
N LEU A 32 -7.94 4.61 3.37
CA LEU A 32 -7.86 3.16 3.46
C LEU A 32 -8.80 2.44 2.47
N VAL A 33 -9.99 2.98 2.21
CA VAL A 33 -10.89 2.45 1.15
C VAL A 33 -10.25 2.60 -0.22
N LYS A 34 -9.71 3.78 -0.54
CA LYS A 34 -9.02 4.03 -1.82
C LYS A 34 -7.81 3.09 -2.04
N ILE A 35 -7.01 2.83 -1.00
CA ILE A 35 -5.90 1.86 -1.06
C ILE A 35 -6.40 0.48 -1.49
N LYS A 36 -7.51 0.02 -0.89
CA LYS A 36 -8.10 -1.30 -1.20
C LYS A 36 -8.65 -1.36 -2.63
N GLU A 37 -9.26 -0.27 -3.11
CA GLU A 37 -9.77 -0.17 -4.48
C GLU A 37 -8.63 -0.21 -5.50
N ILE A 38 -7.57 0.59 -5.29
CA ILE A 38 -6.37 0.59 -6.13
C ILE A 38 -5.77 -0.81 -6.21
N ALA A 39 -5.57 -1.47 -5.06
CA ALA A 39 -4.99 -2.81 -5.02
C ALA A 39 -5.85 -3.84 -5.78
N ARG A 40 -7.18 -3.77 -5.68
CA ARG A 40 -8.08 -4.64 -6.45
C ARG A 40 -8.03 -4.37 -7.96
N HIS A 41 -8.00 -3.11 -8.36
CA HIS A 41 -7.90 -2.74 -9.77
C HIS A 41 -6.58 -3.20 -10.38
N PHE A 42 -5.47 -3.06 -9.67
CA PHE A 42 -4.16 -3.56 -10.13
C PHE A 42 -4.13 -5.09 -10.21
N ALA A 43 -4.69 -5.79 -9.23
CA ALA A 43 -4.77 -7.25 -9.27
C ALA A 43 -5.55 -7.73 -10.50
N ALA A 44 -6.66 -7.07 -10.84
CA ALA A 44 -7.43 -7.36 -12.05
C ALA A 44 -6.69 -6.97 -13.33
N LEU A 45 -6.03 -5.80 -13.37
CA LEU A 45 -5.31 -5.32 -14.54
C LEU A 45 -4.10 -6.19 -14.91
N LEU A 46 -3.45 -6.78 -13.89
CA LEU A 46 -2.26 -7.62 -14.06
C LEU A 46 -2.59 -9.12 -14.05
N ASP A 47 -3.87 -9.51 -14.09
CA ASP A 47 -4.34 -10.90 -14.03
C ASP A 47 -3.69 -11.70 -12.88
N VAL A 48 -3.57 -11.09 -11.70
CA VAL A 48 -2.89 -11.69 -10.55
C VAL A 48 -3.73 -12.84 -9.98
N THR A 49 -3.21 -14.07 -10.09
CA THR A 49 -3.81 -15.27 -9.49
C THR A 49 -3.07 -15.75 -8.22
N GLY A 50 -2.03 -15.02 -7.79
CA GLY A 50 -1.14 -15.37 -6.69
C GLY A 50 -0.93 -14.22 -5.70
N PRO A 51 0.08 -14.32 -4.82
CA PRO A 51 0.47 -13.21 -3.95
C PRO A 51 1.00 -12.04 -4.78
N PHE A 52 0.79 -10.85 -4.26
CA PHE A 52 1.48 -9.65 -4.72
C PHE A 52 1.61 -8.67 -3.56
N ASN A 53 2.57 -7.77 -3.68
CA ASN A 53 2.70 -6.61 -2.80
C ASN A 53 2.70 -5.32 -3.62
N MET A 54 2.26 -4.24 -2.98
CA MET A 54 2.17 -2.92 -3.61
C MET A 54 2.65 -1.87 -2.61
N GLN A 55 3.48 -0.95 -3.10
CA GLN A 55 3.96 0.20 -2.33
C GLN A 55 3.25 1.46 -2.79
N LEU A 56 2.76 2.23 -1.82
CA LEU A 56 2.00 3.46 -2.04
C LEU A 56 2.61 4.59 -1.21
N ILE A 57 2.57 5.81 -1.74
CA ILE A 57 2.78 7.04 -0.98
C ILE A 57 1.43 7.68 -0.73
N ALA A 58 1.14 7.99 0.53
CA ALA A 58 0.01 8.81 0.95
C ALA A 58 0.51 10.18 1.39
N LYS A 59 -0.01 11.26 0.80
CA LYS A 59 0.27 12.64 1.25
C LYS A 59 -0.98 13.49 1.07
N THR A 60 -1.48 14.08 2.14
CA THR A 60 -2.68 14.96 2.10
C THR A 60 -3.88 14.27 1.42
N ASN A 61 -4.15 13.01 1.76
CA ASN A 61 -5.18 12.15 1.15
C ASN A 61 -5.02 11.84 -0.36
N GLU A 62 -3.92 12.25 -0.98
CA GLU A 62 -3.54 11.79 -2.32
C GLU A 62 -2.70 10.52 -2.21
N LEU A 63 -3.01 9.55 -3.06
CA LEU A 63 -2.31 8.27 -3.15
C LEU A 63 -1.55 8.19 -4.48
N LYS A 64 -0.29 7.75 -4.41
CA LYS A 64 0.53 7.45 -5.59
C LYS A 64 1.12 6.06 -5.46
N VAL A 65 1.03 5.26 -6.52
CA VAL A 65 1.68 3.94 -6.59
C VAL A 65 3.16 4.15 -6.87
N ILE A 66 4.02 3.51 -6.07
CA ILE A 66 5.47 3.46 -6.31
C ILE A 66 5.77 2.26 -7.21
N GLU A 67 5.43 1.07 -6.73
CA GLU A 67 5.67 -0.19 -7.42
C GLU A 67 4.65 -1.26 -7.03
N CYS A 68 4.52 -2.27 -7.87
CA CYS A 68 3.74 -3.47 -7.65
C CYS A 68 4.61 -4.68 -8.00
N ASN A 69 4.77 -5.60 -7.06
CA ASN A 69 5.55 -6.82 -7.21
C ASN A 69 4.58 -8.01 -7.22
N VAL A 70 4.43 -8.67 -8.36
CA VAL A 70 3.55 -9.84 -8.52
C VAL A 70 4.32 -11.12 -8.15
N ARG A 71 4.53 -11.30 -6.85
CA ARG A 71 5.27 -12.42 -6.23
C ARG A 71 4.95 -12.52 -4.74
#